data_AF-A0A7V9RCN2-F1
#
_entry.id   AF-A0A7V9RCN2-F1
#
_cell.length_a   1.000
_cell.length_b   1.000
_cell.length_c   1.000
_cell.angle_alpha   90.00
_cell.angle_beta   90.00
_cell.angle_gamma   90.00
#
_symmetry.space_group_name_H-M   'P 1'
#
loop_
_entity.id
_entity.type
_entity.pdbx_description
1 polymer ?
#
loop_
_entity_poly.entity_id
_entity_poly.type
_entity_poly.pdbx_seq_one_letter_code
_entity_poly.pdbx_strand_id
1 'polypeptide(L)' 'IPTDYKDHLKKYEAELILKALHKHKGNQTETAKALNLPLRTLVHKIQTYGIKKKFDR' A
#
# COMPACT_ATOMS: atom_id res chain seq x y z
N ILE A 1 -3.55 -10.70 19.19
CA ILE A 1 -4.12 -10.95 17.84
C ILE A 1 -5.12 -9.83 17.58
N PRO A 2 -5.14 -9.15 16.41
CA PRO A 2 -6.13 -8.13 16.14
C PRO A 2 -7.52 -8.78 16.22
N THR A 3 -8.33 -8.38 17.20
CA THR A 3 -9.64 -8.97 17.44
C THR A 3 -10.69 -8.47 16.46
N ASP A 4 -10.37 -7.44 15.66
CA ASP A 4 -11.26 -6.79 14.71
C ASP A 4 -10.95 -7.17 13.25
N TYR A 5 -11.98 -7.59 12.51
CA TYR A 5 -11.92 -7.95 11.09
C TYR A 5 -11.39 -6.79 10.23
N LYS A 6 -11.77 -5.55 10.57
CA LYS A 6 -11.33 -4.37 9.82
C LYS A 6 -9.81 -4.17 9.88
N ASP A 7 -9.19 -4.50 11.01
CA ASP A 7 -7.74 -4.39 11.15
C ASP A 7 -7.00 -5.47 10.38
N HIS A 8 -7.56 -6.67 10.25
CA HIS A 8 -7.01 -7.70 9.36
C HIS A 8 -7.05 -7.26 7.90
N LEU A 9 -8.18 -6.69 7.44
CA LEU A 9 -8.29 -6.16 6.09
C LEU A 9 -7.27 -5.04 5.82
N LYS A 10 -7.07 -4.11 6.76
CA LYS A 10 -6.06 -3.05 6.62
C LYS A 10 -4.65 -3.61 6.49
N LYS A 11 -4.29 -4.62 7.29
CA LYS A 11 -2.97 -5.26 7.22
C LYS A 11 -2.76 -5.97 5.89
N TYR A 12 -3.75 -6.74 5.45
CA TYR A 12 -3.71 -7.43 4.17
C TYR A 12 -3.58 -6.43 3.01
N GLU A 13 -4.38 -5.36 3.02
CA GLU A 13 -4.30 -4.30 2.02
C GLU A 13 -2.92 -3.61 2.02
N ALA A 14 -2.37 -3.29 3.19
CA ALA A 14 -1.04 -2.69 3.31
C ALA A 14 0.06 -3.61 2.77
N GLU A 15 -0.03 -4.92 3.00
CA GLU A 15 0.90 -5.91 2.45
C GLU A 15 0.83 -6.01 0.92
N LEU A 16 -0.38 -5.96 0.34
CA LEU A 16 -0.56 -5.94 -1.12
C LEU A 16 0.08 -4.69 -1.74
N ILE A 17 -0.17 -3.52 -1.14
CA ILE A 17 0.44 -2.26 -1.58
C ILE A 17 1.97 -2.33 -1.48
N LEU A 18 2.50 -2.86 -0.38
CA LEU A 18 3.94 -3.00 -0.18
C LEU A 18 4.58 -3.90 -1.25
N LYS A 19 4.00 -5.09 -1.49
CA LYS A 19 4.50 -6.05 -2.49
C LYS A 19 4.49 -5.44 -3.90
N ALA A 20 3.42 -4.73 -4.25
CA ALA A 20 3.31 -4.07 -5.55
C ALA A 20 4.33 -2.93 -5.69
N LEU A 21 4.51 -2.10 -4.66
CA LEU A 21 5.56 -1.07 -4.64
C LEU A 21 6.95 -1.68 -4.83
N HIS A 22 7.29 -2.78 -4.15
CA HIS A 22 8.57 -3.46 -4.35
C HIS A 22 8.73 -3.97 -5.79
N LYS A 23 7.70 -4.61 -6.36
CA LYS A 23 7.71 -5.09 -7.75
C LYS A 23 7.95 -3.96 -8.75
N HIS A 24 7.39 -2.78 -8.50
CA HIS A 24 7.51 -1.61 -9.36
C HIS A 24 8.58 -0.60 -8.88
N LYS A 25 9.52 -1.03 -8.02
CA LYS A 25 10.65 -0.21 -7.52
C LYS A 25 10.23 1.15 -6.96
N GLY A 26 9.11 1.18 -6.23
CA GLY A 26 8.56 2.39 -5.61
C GLY A 26 7.79 3.30 -6.58
N ASN A 27 7.66 2.95 -7.86
CA ASN A 27 6.89 3.74 -8.81
C ASN A 27 5.38 3.65 -8.49
N GLN A 28 4.85 4.72 -7.90
CA GLN A 28 3.47 4.79 -7.43
C GLN A 28 2.46 4.77 -8.57
N THR A 29 2.76 5.39 -9.72
CA THR A 29 1.89 5.40 -10.89
C THR A 29 1.70 3.99 -11.45
N GLU A 30 2.81 3.26 -11.65
CA GLU A 30 2.76 1.88 -12.15
C GLU A 30 2.15 0.93 -11.12
N THR A 31 2.42 1.15 -9.82
CA THR A 31 1.78 0.41 -8.73
C THR A 31 0.26 0.60 -8.72
N ALA A 32 -0.21 1.85 -8.90
CA ALA A 32 -1.63 2.17 -8.92
C ALA A 32 -2.33 1.48 -10.10
N LYS A 33 -1.72 1.50 -11.28
CA LYS A 33 -2.21 0.76 -12.46
C LYS A 33 -2.26 -0.74 -12.19
N ALA A 34 -1.20 -1.32 -11.62
CA ALA A 34 -1.12 -2.76 -11.34
C ALA A 34 -2.17 -3.23 -10.32
N LEU A 35 -2.52 -2.37 -9.36
CA LEU A 35 -3.57 -2.64 -8.36
C LEU A 35 -4.97 -2.21 -8.83
N ASN A 36 -5.09 -1.66 -10.03
CA ASN A 36 -6.32 -1.06 -10.55
C ASN A 36 -6.95 -0.02 -9.60
N LEU A 37 -6.12 0.88 -9.07
CA LEU A 37 -6.50 1.95 -8.16
C LEU A 37 -6.24 3.32 -8.79
N PRO A 38 -7.09 4.33 -8.48
CA PRO A 38 -6.71 5.72 -8.72
C PRO A 38 -5.42 6.06 -7.96
N LEU A 39 -4.49 6.77 -8.62
CA LEU A 39 -3.21 7.14 -8.00
C LEU A 39 -3.39 7.86 -6.67
N ARG A 40 -4.32 8.81 -6.59
CA ARG A 40 -4.64 9.53 -5.34
C ARG A 40 -5.03 8.57 -4.21
N THR A 41 -5.83 7.55 -4.51
CA THR A 41 -6.25 6.53 -3.53
C THR A 41 -5.04 5.74 -3.03
N LEU A 42 -4.16 5.30 -3.93
CA LEU A 42 -2.93 4.61 -3.54
C LEU A 42 -2.05 5.49 -2.65
N VAL A 43 -1.79 6.75 -3.06
CA VAL A 43 -0.96 7.69 -2.30
C VAL A 43 -1.52 7.91 -0.90
N HIS A 44 -2.84 8.11 -0.77
CA HIS A 44 -3.48 8.26 0.52
C HIS A 44 -3.31 7.00 1.38
N LYS A 45 -3.54 5.80 0.84
CA LYS A 45 -3.33 4.53 1.56
C LYS A 45 -1.88 4.33 2.01
N ILE A 46 -0.91 4.68 1.16
CA ILE A 46 0.53 4.64 1.52
C ILE A 46 0.82 5.52 2.74
N GLN A 47 0.22 6.72 2.80
CA GLN A 47 0.38 7.62 3.94
C GLN A 47 -0.32 7.07 5.19
N THR A 48 -1.60 6.67 5.06
CA THR A 48 -2.43 6.16 6.15
C THR A 48 -1.85 4.90 6.79
N TYR A 49 -1.23 4.01 6.00
CA TYR A 49 -0.57 2.80 6.51
C TYR A 49 0.90 3.03 6.89
N GLY A 50 1.44 4.24 6.75
CA GLY A 50 2.82 4.55 7.11
C GLY A 50 3.88 3.88 6.23
N ILE A 51 3.52 3.47 5.00
CA ILE A 51 4.41 2.71 4.10
C ILE A 51 5.56 3.58 3.57
N LYS A 52 5.38 4.90 3.42
CA LYS A 52 6.38 5.82 2.88
C LYS A 52 7.75 5.73 3.59
N LYS A 53 7.76 5.51 4.91
CA LYS A 53 9.00 5.40 5.71
C LYS A 53 9.89 4.21 5.35
N LYS A 54 9.36 3.20 4.64
CA LYS A 54 10.10 1.98 4.28
C LYS A 54 10.81 2.06 2.92
N PHE A 55 10.48 3.03 2.07
CA PHE A 55 11.07 3.20 0.73
C PHE A 55 12.00 4.43 0.61
N ASP A 56 12.09 5.24 1.66
CA ASP A 56 12.93 6.45 1.73
C ASP A 56 14.31 6.16 2.38
N ARG A 57 14.72 4.89 2.44
CA ARG A 57 15.89 4.43 3.20
C ARG A 57 16.77 3.50 2.38
#